data_AF-A0A1H4XAH0-F1
#
_entry.id   AF-A0A1H4XAH0-F1
#
_cell.length_a   1.000
_cell.length_b   1.000
_cell.length_c   1.000
_cell.angle_alpha   90.00
_cell.angle_beta   90.00
_cell.angle_gamma   90.00
#
_symmetry.space_group_name_H-M   'P 1'
#
loop_
_entity.id
_entity.type
_entity.pdbx_description
1 polymer ?
#
loop_
_entity_poly.entity_id
_entity_poly.type
_entity_poly.pdbx_seq_one_letter_code
_entity_poly.pdbx_strand_id
1 'polypeptide(L)' 'MTREEEQLLRLAVIWRPYGGPPEETVFERFGVGRSTFDERVKALARRLAVR' A
#
# COMPACT_ATOMS: atom_id res chain seq x y z
N MET A 1 2.72 13.66 4.93
CA MET A 1 2.23 12.47 4.23
C MET A 1 2.00 12.89 2.79
N THR A 2 2.49 12.14 1.80
CA THR A 2 2.31 12.49 0.39
C THR A 2 1.01 11.91 -0.17
N ARG A 3 0.55 12.40 -1.33
CA ARG A 3 -0.63 11.86 -2.01
C ARG A 3 -0.47 10.37 -2.37
N GLU A 4 0.73 9.97 -2.77
CA GLU A 4 1.02 8.57 -3.09
C GLU A 4 0.94 7.67 -1.84
N GLU A 5 1.47 8.17 -0.71
CA GLU A 5 1.41 7.48 0.59
C GLU A 5 -0.03 7.25 1.06
N GLU A 6 -0.90 8.25 0.91
CA GLU A 6 -2.33 8.13 1.20
C GLU A 6 -3.01 7.11 0.29
N GLN A 7 -2.66 7.10 -1.00
CA GLN A 7 -3.21 6.14 -1.95
C GLN A 7 -2.77 4.70 -1.67
N LEU A 8 -1.51 4.49 -1.27
CA LEU A 8 -1.01 3.19 -0.83
C LEU A 8 -1.82 2.66 0.36
N LEU A 9 -1.95 3.46 1.41
CA LEU A 9 -2.70 3.09 2.61
C LEU A 9 -4.17 2.84 2.30
N ARG A 10 -4.80 3.71 1.49
CA ARG A 10 -6.20 3.56 1.10
C ARG A 10 -6.43 2.27 0.33
N LEU A 11 -5.56 1.94 -0.64
CA LEU A 11 -5.69 0.70 -1.39
C LEU A 11 -5.51 -0.52 -0.48
N ALA A 12 -4.51 -0.50 0.40
CA ALA A 12 -4.28 -1.58 1.36
C ALA A 12 -5.49 -1.81 2.29
N VAL A 13 -6.13 -0.73 2.76
CA VAL A 13 -7.33 -0.81 3.62
C VAL A 13 -8.52 -1.38 2.86
N ILE A 14 -8.80 -0.90 1.65
CA ILE A 14 -9.92 -1.38 0.82
C ILE A 14 -9.81 -2.89 0.58
N TRP A 15 -8.59 -3.37 0.32
CA TRP A 15 -8.36 -4.77 -0.02
C TRP A 15 -8.01 -5.67 1.16
N ARG A 16 -7.93 -5.12 2.38
CA ARG A 16 -7.60 -5.89 3.60
C ARG A 16 -8.47 -7.15 3.77
N PRO A 17 -9.80 -7.11 3.57
CA PRO A 17 -10.65 -8.30 3.73
C PRO A 17 -10.32 -9.43 2.73
N TYR A 18 -9.67 -9.09 1.61
CA TYR A 18 -9.37 -10.01 0.52
C TYR A 18 -7.89 -10.45 0.49
N GLY A 19 -7.10 -10.12 1.52
CA GLY A 19 -5.66 -10.40 1.54
C GLY A 19 -4.81 -9.41 0.74
N GLY A 20 -5.40 -8.29 0.31
CA GLY A 20 -4.75 -7.16 -0.38
C GLY A 20 -4.94 -7.13 -1.91
N PRO A 21 -4.46 -6.08 -2.58
CA PRO A 21 -4.83 -5.76 -3.96
C PRO A 21 -4.21 -6.69 -5.03
N PRO A 22 -4.89 -6.99 -6.15
CA PRO A 22 -4.32 -7.75 -7.25
C PRO A 22 -3.01 -7.14 -7.77
N GLU A 23 -2.07 -7.97 -8.22
CA GLU A 23 -0.75 -7.51 -8.68
C GLU A 23 -0.84 -6.51 -9.83
N GLU A 24 -1.71 -6.77 -10.81
CA GLU A 24 -2.00 -5.87 -11.94
C GLU A 24 -2.43 -4.47 -11.45
N THR A 25 -3.34 -4.40 -10.48
CA THR A 25 -3.81 -3.13 -9.90
C THR A 25 -2.69 -2.36 -9.21
N VAL A 26 -1.78 -3.07 -8.53
CA VAL A 26 -0.62 -2.44 -7.89
C VAL A 26 0.33 -1.89 -8.95
N PHE A 27 0.61 -2.68 -9.99
CA PHE A 27 1.51 -2.28 -11.07
C PHE A 27 0.96 -1.09 -11.86
N GLU A 28 -0.31 -1.13 -12.25
CA GLU A 28 -0.97 -0.03 -12.98
C GLU A 28 -0.97 1.29 -12.21
N ARG A 29 -1.14 1.24 -10.88
CA ARG A 29 -1.25 2.46 -10.05
C ARG A 29 0.07 3.00 -9.55
N PHE A 30 1.05 2.13 -9.28
CA PHE A 30 2.27 2.50 -8.57
C PHE A 30 3.55 2.07 -9.29
N GLY A 31 3.47 1.35 -10.42
CA GLY A 31 4.61 0.87 -11.19
C GLY A 31 5.49 -0.15 -10.46
N VAL A 32 4.96 -0.79 -9.41
CA VAL A 32 5.70 -1.75 -8.59
C VAL A 32 4.93 -3.07 -8.47
N GLY A 33 5.64 -4.15 -8.17
CA GLY A 33 5.04 -5.44 -7.86
C GLY A 33 4.44 -5.49 -6.45
N ARG A 34 3.69 -6.55 -6.17
CA ARG A 34 2.94 -6.71 -4.92
C ARG A 34 3.82 -6.71 -3.67
N SER A 35 4.98 -7.38 -3.72
CA SER A 35 5.92 -7.43 -2.59
C SER A 35 6.44 -6.04 -2.20
N THR A 36 6.81 -5.22 -3.18
CA THR A 36 7.28 -3.85 -2.95
C THR A 36 6.17 -2.97 -2.37
N PHE A 37 4.93 -3.13 -2.86
CA PHE A 37 3.78 -2.44 -2.30
C PHE A 37 3.56 -2.79 -0.83
N ASP A 38 3.59 -4.08 -0.48
CA ASP A 38 3.39 -4.54 0.90
C ASP A 38 4.49 -3.99 1.83
N GLU A 39 5.75 -3.96 1.39
CA GLU A 39 6.85 -3.37 2.17
C GLU A 39 6.69 -1.86 2.36
N ARG A 40 6.27 -1.13 1.32
CA ARG A 40 5.98 0.31 1.43
C ARG A 40 4.85 0.55 2.44
N VAL A 41 3.75 -0.20 2.36
CA VAL A 41 2.61 -0.09 3.30
C VAL A 41 3.04 -0.38 4.74
N LYS A 42 3.81 -1.45 4.98
CA LYS A 42 4.33 -1.79 6.31
C LYS A 42 5.24 -0.67 6.86
N ALA A 43 6.15 -0.14 6.04
CA ALA A 43 7.03 0.94 6.44
C ALA A 43 6.24 2.20 6.83
N LEU A 44 5.21 2.54 6.04
CA LEU A 44 4.30 3.64 6.33
C LEU A 44 3.50 3.44 7.62
N ALA A 45 2.90 2.25 7.82
CA ALA A 45 2.14 1.94 9.01
C ALA A 45 3.02 2.03 10.27
N ARG A 46 4.24 1.49 10.23
CA ARG A 46 5.23 1.62 11.32
C ARG A 46 5.58 3.07 11.61
N ARG A 47 5.83 3.88 10.56
CA ARG A 47 6.14 5.30 10.71
C ARG A 47 5.02 6.09 11.36
N LEU A 48 3.76 5.72 11.11
CA LEU A 48 2.59 6.37 11.70
C LEU A 48 2.28 5.87 13.12
N ALA A 49 2.59 4.61 13.46
CA ALA A 49 2.35 4.04 14.78
C ALA A 49 3.34 4.53 15.86
N VAL A 50 4.47 5.12 15.48
CA VAL A 50 5.50 5.67 16.37
C VAL A 50 5.28 7.18 16.64
N ARG A 51 4.18 7.75 16.13
CA ARG A 51 3.80 9.15 16.30
C ARG A 51 2.64 9.29 17.27
#